data_AF-A0A4Q2X4I9-F1
#
_entry.id   AF-A0A4Q2X4I9-F1
#
_cell.length_a   1.000
_cell.length_b   1.000
_cell.length_c   1.000
_cell.angle_alpha   90.00
_cell.angle_beta   90.00
_cell.angle_gamma   90.00
#
_symmetry.space_group_name_H-M   'P 1'
#
loop_
_entity.id
_entity.type
_entity.pdbx_description
1 polymer ?
#
loop_
_entity_poly.entity_id
_entity_poly.type
_entity_poly.pdbx_seq_one_letter_code
_entity_poly.pdbx_strand_id
1 'polypeptide(L)' 'MSTKELAMETIRDLPENASWQEIEERIHFLAAVEKAREEVRRGDVVPHEDVRNLLGQWLSE' A
#
# COMPACT_ATOMS: atom_id res chain seq x y z
N MET A 1 14.94 10.52 4.92
CA MET A 1 15.36 9.52 3.91
C MET A 1 14.59 9.82 2.63
N SER A 2 15.26 9.83 1.49
CA SER A 2 14.63 9.99 0.17
C SER A 2 13.87 8.72 -0.23
N THR A 3 12.90 8.84 -1.13
CA THR A 3 12.17 7.70 -1.70
C THR A 3 13.12 6.65 -2.29
N LYS A 4 14.22 7.10 -2.91
CA LYS A 4 15.25 6.22 -3.48
C LYS A 4 15.98 5.41 -2.40
N GLU A 5 16.37 6.06 -1.31
CA GLU A 5 17.05 5.38 -0.20
C GLU A 5 16.14 4.33 0.45
N LEU A 6 14.86 4.67 0.66
CA LEU A 6 13.87 3.75 1.22
C LEU A 6 13.63 2.55 0.30
N ALA A 7 13.55 2.75 -1.02
CA ALA A 7 13.41 1.66 -1.98
C ALA A 7 14.62 0.73 -1.94
N MET A 8 15.85 1.27 -1.87
CA MET A 8 17.07 0.47 -1.78
C MET A 8 17.18 -0.29 -0.44
N GLU A 9 16.75 0.30 0.67
CA GLU A 9 16.67 -0.39 1.97
C GLU A 9 15.65 -1.53 1.93
N THR A 10 14.47 -1.26 1.37
CA THR A 10 13.41 -2.25 1.22
C THR A 10 13.87 -3.47 0.42
N ILE A 11 14.61 -3.25 -0.68
CA ILE A 11 15.15 -4.34 -1.50
C ILE A 11 16.23 -5.10 -0.73
N ARG A 12 17.07 -4.42 0.06
CA ARG A 12 18.10 -5.04 0.90
C ARG A 12 17.53 -5.93 2.00
N ASP A 13 16.33 -5.61 2.49
CA ASP A 13 15.66 -6.40 3.53
C ASP A 13 14.93 -7.64 3.00
N LEU A 14 14.84 -7.81 1.68
CA LEU A 14 14.26 -9.01 1.08
C LEU A 14 15.25 -10.19 1.14
N PRO A 15 14.74 -11.44 1.15
CA PRO A 15 15.60 -12.62 1.03
C PRO A 15 16.48 -12.56 -0.21
N GLU A 16 17.70 -13.09 -0.13
CA GLU A 16 18.65 -13.16 -1.26
C GLU A 16 18.09 -13.92 -2.48
N ASN A 17 17.11 -14.82 -2.26
CA ASN A 17 16.44 -15.57 -3.30
C ASN A 17 15.11 -14.94 -3.75
N ALA A 18 14.82 -13.70 -3.36
CA ALA A 18 13.62 -12.99 -3.79
C ALA A 18 13.57 -12.86 -5.31
N SER A 19 12.45 -13.24 -5.87
CA SER A 19 12.15 -13.08 -7.29
C SER A 19 11.87 -11.63 -7.65
N TRP A 20 11.96 -11.30 -8.94
CA TRP A 20 11.55 -9.99 -9.45
C TRP A 20 10.12 -9.62 -9.08
N GLN A 21 9.22 -10.61 -9.09
CA GLN A 21 7.82 -10.45 -8.73
C GLN A 21 7.68 -9.98 -7.27
N GLU A 22 8.37 -10.63 -6.33
CA GLU A 22 8.33 -10.28 -4.91
C GLU A 22 8.93 -8.89 -4.64
N ILE A 23 10.00 -8.53 -5.36
CA ILE A 23 10.61 -7.20 -5.29
C ILE A 23 9.62 -6.14 -5.78
N GLU A 24 8.98 -6.37 -6.93
CA GLU A 24 7.99 -5.46 -7.50
C GLU A 24 6.79 -5.28 -6.56
N GLU A 25 6.22 -6.39 -6.08
CA GLU A 25 5.09 -6.37 -5.15
C GLU A 25 5.40 -5.57 -3.88
N ARG A 26 6.59 -5.77 -3.31
CA ARG A 26 7.01 -5.03 -2.13
C ARG A 26 7.13 -3.53 -2.40
N ILE A 27 7.72 -3.14 -3.53
CA ILE A 27 7.87 -1.73 -3.90
C ILE A 27 6.50 -1.09 -4.16
N HIS A 28 5.63 -1.76 -4.90
CA HIS A 28 4.26 -1.29 -5.15
C HIS A 28 3.46 -1.13 -3.85
N PHE A 29 3.59 -2.06 -2.92
CA PHE A 29 2.92 -1.96 -1.62
C PHE A 29 3.33 -0.69 -0.87
N LEU A 30 4.64 -0.40 -0.76
CA LEU A 30 5.12 0.79 -0.07
C LEU A 30 4.70 2.08 -0.78
N ALA A 31 4.74 2.11 -2.11
CA ALA A 31 4.27 3.25 -2.89
C ALA A 31 2.78 3.52 -2.65
N ALA A 32 1.95 2.46 -2.59
CA ALA A 32 0.53 2.56 -2.30
C ALA A 32 0.27 3.08 -0.88
N VAL A 33 1.04 2.65 0.13
CA VAL A 33 0.93 3.16 1.50
C VAL A 33 1.24 4.66 1.58
N GLU A 34 2.28 5.14 0.91
CA GLU A 34 2.60 6.57 0.94
C GLU A 34 1.54 7.40 0.21
N LYS A 35 1.03 6.91 -0.92
CA LYS A 35 -0.12 7.50 -1.62
C LYS A 35 -1.35 7.60 -0.70
N ALA A 36 -1.69 6.52 0.01
CA ALA A 36 -2.79 6.50 0.96
C ALA A 36 -2.59 7.51 2.10
N ARG A 37 -1.35 7.69 2.58
CA ARG A 37 -1.04 8.71 3.59
C ARG A 37 -1.25 10.13 3.08
N GLU A 38 -0.89 10.42 1.83
CA GLU A 38 -1.16 11.71 1.20
C GLU A 38 -2.67 11.95 1.03
N GLU A 39 -3.41 10.95 0.57
CA GLU A 39 -4.87 11.00 0.44
C GLU A 39 -5.53 11.31 1.78
N VAL A 40 -5.14 10.61 2.86
CA VAL A 40 -5.60 10.91 4.23
C VAL A 40 -5.27 12.34 4.64
N ARG A 41 -4.07 12.84 4.36
CA ARG A 41 -3.68 14.24 4.66
C ARG A 41 -4.53 15.27 3.92
N ARG A 42 -4.99 14.95 2.71
CA ARG A 42 -5.89 15.82 1.92
C ARG A 42 -7.36 15.71 2.33
N GLY A 43 -7.71 14.73 3.17
CA GLY A 43 -9.09 14.41 3.51
C GLY A 43 -9.78 13.52 2.48
N ASP A 44 -9.03 12.96 1.53
CA ASP A 44 -9.51 11.98 0.54
C ASP A 44 -9.65 10.61 1.24
N VAL A 45 -10.64 10.49 2.13
CA VAL A 45 -10.91 9.27 2.91
C VAL A 45 -12.33 8.77 2.68
N VAL A 46 -12.52 7.46 2.84
CA VAL A 46 -13.86 6.86 2.88
C VAL A 46 -14.34 6.84 4.34
N PRO A 47 -15.47 7.50 4.67
CA PRO A 47 -16.07 7.42 5.99
C PRO A 47 -16.41 5.98 6.40
N HIS A 48 -16.32 5.70 7.69
CA HIS A 48 -16.59 4.35 8.24
C HIS A 48 -17.97 3.80 7.88
N GLU A 49 -19.00 4.65 7.86
CA GLU A 49 -20.36 4.25 7.49
C GLU A 49 -20.46 3.83 6.02
N ASP A 50 -19.73 4.49 5.13
CA ASP A 50 -19.67 4.12 3.71
C ASP A 50 -18.95 2.77 3.53
N VAL A 51 -17.90 2.52 4.30
CA VAL A 51 -17.23 1.21 4.32
C VAL A 51 -18.17 0.09 4.78
N ARG A 52 -18.98 0.33 5.81
CA ARG A 52 -20.00 -0.65 6.27
C ARG A 52 -21.01 -0.97 5.18
N ASN A 53 -21.49 0.05 4.47
CA ASN A 53 -22.45 -0.13 3.37
C ASN A 53 -21.85 -0.94 2.21
N LEU A 54 -20.61 -0.63 1.80
CA LEU A 54 -19.89 -1.36 0.76
C LEU A 54 -19.67 -2.83 1.15
N LEU A 55 -19.23 -3.08 2.39
CA LEU A 55 -19.03 -4.44 2.89
C LEU A 55 -20.34 -5.24 2.91
N GLY A 56 -21.45 -4.60 3.31
CA GLY A 56 -22.78 -5.21 3.27
C GLY A 56 -23.18 -5.67 1.87
N GLN A 57 -22.90 -4.87 0.85
CA GLN A 57 -23.16 -5.23 -0.55
C GLN A 57 -22.32 -6.43 -1.00
N TRP A 58 -21.01 -6.39 -0.73
CA TRP A 58 -20.08 -7.47 -1.09
C TRP A 58 -20.45 -8.83 -0.49
N LEU A 59 -20.92 -8.85 0.75
CA LEU A 59 -21.27 -10.08 1.46
C LEU A 59 -22.67 -10.62 1.12
N SER A 60 -23.43 -9.88 0.31
CA SER A 60 -24.79 -10.26 -0.11
C SER A 60 -24.88 -10.89 -1.50
N GLU A 61 -23.74 -11.01 -2.20
CA GLU A 61 -23.56 -11.84 -3.42
C GLU A 61 -23.23 -13.29 -3.06
#